data_AF-A0A7Y8RU72-F1
#
_entry.id   AF-A0A7Y8RU72-F1
#
_cell.length_a   1.000
_cell.length_b   1.000
_cell.length_c   1.000
_cell.angle_alpha   90.00
_cell.angle_beta   90.00
_cell.angle_gamma   90.00
#
_symmetry.space_group_name_H-M   'P 1'
#
loop_
_entity.id
_entity.type
_entity.pdbx_description
1 polymer ?
#
loop_
_entity_poly.entity_id
_entity_poly.type
_entity_poly.pdbx_seq_one_letter_code
_entity_poly.pdbx_strand_id
1 'polypeptide(L)' 'VEEQRGTEWMKYQSLSDFLDPEDHSKTIEGLPAPMRAVIIARK' A
#
# COMPACT_ATOMS: atom_id res chain seq x y z
N VAL A 1 5.64 -0.33 3.22
CA VAL A 1 5.46 1.09 3.64
C VAL A 1 6.55 2.02 3.13
N GLU A 2 7.76 1.55 2.83
CA GLU A 2 8.84 2.42 2.34
C GLU A 2 8.56 3.11 0.99
N GLU A 3 7.93 2.45 0.03
CA GLU A 3 7.64 3.07 -1.29
C GLU A 3 6.57 4.17 -1.19
N GLN A 4 5.45 3.87 -0.53
CA GLN A 4 4.30 4.77 -0.39
C GLN A 4 4.14 5.17 1.08
N ARG A 5 4.43 6.44 1.38
CA ARG A 5 4.42 7.01 2.74
C ARG A 5 4.08 8.49 2.74
N GLY A 6 3.68 9.01 3.88
CA GLY A 6 3.54 10.46 4.09
C GLY A 6 4.90 11.16 3.98
N THR A 7 4.89 12.42 3.58
CA THR A 7 6.08 13.28 3.50
C THR A 7 5.73 14.71 3.91
N GLU A 8 6.73 15.59 4.04
CA GLU A 8 6.48 17.02 4.29
C GLU A 8 5.58 17.68 3.22
N TRP A 9 5.55 17.12 2.01
CA TRP A 9 4.76 17.61 0.88
C TRP A 9 3.40 16.91 0.76
N MET A 10 3.31 15.65 1.16
CA MET A 10 2.08 14.86 1.17
C MET A 10 1.74 14.47 2.62
N LYS A 11 0.97 15.36 3.27
CA LYS A 11 0.73 15.34 4.73
C LYS A 11 -0.49 14.52 5.17
N TYR A 12 -1.24 13.94 4.23
CA TYR A 12 -2.44 13.17 4.53
C TYR A 12 -2.11 11.69 4.78
N GLN A 13 -3.13 10.91 5.12
CA GLN A 13 -3.03 9.46 5.29
C GLN A 13 -2.42 8.79 4.05
N SER A 14 -1.61 7.76 4.28
CA SER A 14 -0.88 7.01 3.26
C SER A 14 -0.95 5.51 3.56
N LEU A 15 -0.13 4.70 2.87
CA LEU A 15 -0.26 3.24 2.88
C LEU A 15 -0.31 2.64 4.30
N SER A 16 0.54 3.09 5.21
CA SER A 16 0.56 2.58 6.59
C SER A 16 -0.77 2.77 7.34
N ASP A 17 -1.52 3.83 7.03
CA ASP A 17 -2.80 4.12 7.69
C ASP A 17 -3.93 3.20 7.20
N PHE A 18 -3.72 2.49 6.08
CA PHE A 18 -4.71 1.63 5.44
C PHE A 18 -4.38 0.13 5.57
N LEU A 19 -3.27 -0.22 6.23
CA LEU A 19 -2.90 -1.60 6.55
C LEU A 19 -3.38 -1.97 7.95
N ASP A 20 -3.60 -3.27 8.17
CA ASP A 20 -3.86 -3.79 9.51
C ASP A 20 -2.60 -3.58 10.39
N PRO A 21 -2.72 -2.87 11.54
CA PRO A 21 -1.56 -2.51 12.37
C PRO A 21 -0.86 -3.73 13.01
N GLU A 22 -1.55 -4.85 13.15
CA GLU A 22 -1.00 -6.10 13.69
C GLU A 22 -0.52 -7.05 12.57
N ASP A 23 -0.99 -6.86 11.34
CA ASP A 23 -0.65 -7.69 10.18
C ASP A 23 -0.64 -6.89 8.86
N HIS A 24 0.50 -6.30 8.51
CA HIS A 24 0.68 -5.54 7.26
C HIS A 24 0.49 -6.36 5.95
N SER A 25 0.25 -7.67 6.02
CA SER A 25 -0.18 -8.44 4.84
C SER A 25 -1.65 -8.23 4.49
N LYS A 26 -2.41 -7.53 5.34
CA LYS A 26 -3.82 -7.19 5.16
C LYS A 26 -4.07 -5.69 5.15
N THR A 27 -5.18 -5.29 4.53
CA THR A 27 -5.77 -3.96 4.69
C THR A 27 -6.51 -3.86 6.02
N ILE A 28 -6.86 -2.64 6.45
CA ILE A 28 -7.63 -2.42 7.68
C ILE A 28 -9.04 -3.03 7.64
N GLU A 29 -9.58 -3.30 6.45
CA GLU A 29 -10.82 -4.04 6.23
C GLU A 29 -10.64 -5.57 6.25
N GLY A 30 -9.41 -6.06 6.44
CA GLY A 30 -9.07 -7.48 6.51
C GLY A 30 -8.87 -8.18 5.15
N LEU A 31 -8.75 -7.43 4.05
CA LEU A 31 -8.47 -7.97 2.71
C LEU A 31 -6.96 -8.10 2.48
N PRO A 32 -6.49 -8.86 1.46
CA PRO A 32 -5.07 -8.88 1.11
C PRO A 32 -4.52 -7.48 0.81
N ALA A 33 -3.33 -7.16 1.34
CA ALA A 33 -2.69 -5.87 1.13
C ALA A 33 -2.44 -5.56 -0.37
N PRO A 34 -2.35 -4.27 -0.75
CA PRO A 34 -2.17 -3.89 -2.15
C PRO A 34 -0.91 -4.52 -2.79
N MET A 35 -1.11 -5.25 -3.88
CA MET A 35 -0.01 -5.84 -4.68
C MET A 35 -0.10 -5.33 -6.12
N ARG A 36 1.03 -4.85 -6.65
CA ARG A 36 1.12 -4.25 -7.98
C ARG A 36 1.91 -5.18 -8.91
N ALA A 37 1.37 -5.44 -10.09
CA ALA A 37 2.05 -6.18 -11.15
C ALA A 37 2.25 -5.28 -12.36
N VAL A 38 3.37 -5.48 -13.07
CA VAL A 38 3.63 -4.85 -14.36
C VAL A 38 3.74 -5.96 -15.39
N ILE A 39 2.92 -5.89 -16.43
CA ILE A 39 2.87 -6.90 -17.50
C ILE A 39 3.25 -6.23 -18.81
N ILE A 40 4.20 -6.81 -19.53
CA ILE A 40 4.61 -6.38 -20.87
C ILE A 40 4.32 -7.53 -21.83
N ALA A 41 3.73 -7.23 -22.99
CA ALA A 41 3.41 -8.21 -24.01
C ALA A 41 3.90 -7.77 -25.38
N ARG A 42 4.13 -8.75 -26.27
CA ARG A 42 4.37 -8.54 -27.69
C ARG A 42 3.35 -9.36 -28.48
N LYS A 43 3.05 -8.91 -29.70
CA LYS A 43 2.14 -9.60 -30.63
C LYS A 43 2.71 -10.96 -31.02
#